data_AF-A0A3N7AF67-F1
#
_entry.id   AF-A0A3N7AF67-F1
#
_cell.length_a   1.000
_cell.length_b   1.000
_cell.length_c   1.000
_cell.angle_alpha   90.00
_cell.angle_beta   90.00
_cell.angle_gamma   90.00
#
_symmetry.space_group_name_H-M   'P 1'
#
loop_
_entity.id
_entity.type
_entity.pdbx_description
1 polymer ?
#
loop_
_entity_poly.entity_id
_entity_poly.type
_entity_poly.pdbx_seq_one_letter_code
_entity_poly.pdbx_strand_id
1 'polypeptide(L)'
;MKHCFSFLFVLSVSSLSAQNLKSFSVPKGYTQIAEAKGDLDKDGKDEIILIFNTDIKASYMQNPEGTSDYQRVFYILKKENSGLKVWKENSAILFSSGFGFYPSDNVLEINIKNNCLTIEQQFFTNSRHTQQYKYTFRFQNGDFYLIGSHDHFEDTCDFSFTNEINFSTGKVIVDREYSSCDDETKVPENLHKEFTHKFPLIKMNDFFIGDHNFRLPGLKEDFVF
;
A
#
# COMPACT_ATOMS: atom_id res chain seq x y z
N MET A 1 12.46 -58.67 -25.17
CA MET A 1 13.00 -57.39 -24.64
C MET A 1 11.86 -56.42 -24.45
N LYS A 2 11.42 -56.18 -23.21
CA LYS A 2 10.57 -55.03 -22.84
C LYS A 2 10.99 -54.62 -21.44
N HIS A 3 11.74 -53.52 -21.34
CA HIS A 3 12.15 -52.95 -20.07
C HIS A 3 11.01 -52.06 -19.55
N CYS A 4 10.40 -52.47 -18.44
CA CYS A 4 9.53 -51.58 -17.66
C CYS A 4 10.42 -50.63 -16.86
N PHE A 5 10.47 -49.36 -17.27
CA PHE A 5 11.01 -48.29 -16.44
C PHE A 5 9.95 -47.85 -15.44
N SER A 6 10.16 -48.18 -14.16
CA SER A 6 9.37 -47.64 -13.05
C SER A 6 10.00 -46.31 -12.61
N PHE A 7 9.36 -45.19 -12.93
CA PHE A 7 9.74 -43.87 -12.41
C PHE A 7 9.16 -43.74 -10.99
N LEU A 8 10.02 -43.83 -9.96
CA LEU A 8 9.66 -43.42 -8.61
C LEU A 8 9.63 -41.89 -8.56
N PHE A 9 8.44 -41.33 -8.38
CA PHE A 9 8.25 -39.92 -8.08
C PHE A 9 8.57 -39.70 -6.60
N VAL A 10 9.78 -39.21 -6.30
CA VAL A 10 10.15 -38.81 -4.94
C VAL A 10 9.46 -37.48 -4.65
N LEU A 11 8.34 -37.53 -3.92
CA LEU A 11 7.75 -36.35 -3.29
C LEU A 11 8.74 -35.82 -2.24
N SER A 12 9.52 -34.82 -2.62
CA SER A 12 10.29 -34.01 -1.68
C SER A 12 9.30 -33.24 -0.80
N VAL A 13 9.02 -33.76 0.39
CA VAL A 13 8.33 -33.03 1.45
C VAL A 13 9.32 -31.96 1.91
N SER A 14 9.20 -30.76 1.35
CA SER A 14 9.82 -29.57 1.93
C SER A 14 9.15 -29.35 3.28
N SER A 15 9.83 -29.78 4.34
CA SER A 15 9.51 -29.38 5.70
C SER A 15 9.64 -27.86 5.79
N LEU A 16 8.54 -27.15 5.56
CA LEU A 16 8.40 -25.78 5.99
C LEU A 16 8.62 -25.79 7.49
N SER A 17 9.78 -25.31 7.91
CA SER A 17 9.98 -24.91 9.30
C SER A 17 8.86 -23.94 9.62
N ALA A 18 7.93 -24.36 10.47
CA ALA A 18 6.97 -23.45 11.09
C ALA A 18 7.80 -22.49 11.95
N GLN A 19 8.17 -21.35 11.38
CA GLN A 19 8.75 -20.27 12.15
C GLN A 19 7.71 -19.91 13.21
N ASN A 20 8.04 -20.14 14.48
CA ASN A 20 7.18 -19.76 15.59
C ASN A 20 7.01 -18.23 15.54
N LEU A 21 5.81 -17.79 15.17
CA LEU A 21 5.48 -16.38 15.09
C LEU A 21 5.50 -15.76 16.50
N LYS A 22 5.95 -14.51 16.59
CA LYS A 22 6.03 -13.77 17.85
C LYS A 22 4.62 -13.51 18.38
N SER A 23 4.38 -13.73 19.67
CA SER A 23 3.10 -13.34 20.29
C SER A 23 2.88 -11.84 20.19
N PHE A 24 1.66 -11.45 19.84
CA PHE A 24 1.26 -10.06 19.78
C PHE A 24 0.58 -9.62 21.08
N SER A 25 0.95 -8.44 21.52
CA SER A 25 0.25 -7.65 22.53
C SER A 25 0.34 -6.19 22.09
N VAL A 26 -0.72 -5.42 22.27
CA VAL A 26 -0.71 -3.99 21.97
C VAL A 26 0.46 -3.32 22.71
N PRO A 27 1.40 -2.68 21.98
CA PRO A 27 2.51 -2.00 22.62
C PRO A 27 2.03 -0.89 23.55
N LYS A 28 2.72 -0.69 24.67
CA LYS A 28 2.35 0.32 25.65
C LYS A 28 2.39 1.71 24.99
N GLY A 29 1.35 2.52 25.24
CA GLY A 29 1.26 3.89 24.71
C GLY A 29 0.69 3.98 23.29
N TYR A 30 0.49 2.86 22.60
CA TYR A 30 -0.06 2.87 21.24
C TYR A 30 -1.58 3.00 21.28
N THR A 31 -2.12 3.77 20.33
CA THR A 31 -3.56 3.98 20.18
C THR A 31 -4.03 3.35 18.87
N GLN A 32 -4.93 2.35 18.95
CA GLN A 32 -5.49 1.72 17.76
C GLN A 32 -6.38 2.71 17.00
N ILE A 33 -6.22 2.79 15.69
CA ILE A 33 -6.98 3.71 14.83
C ILE A 33 -7.74 3.01 13.69
N ALA A 34 -7.34 1.79 13.31
CA ALA A 34 -8.06 1.02 12.29
C ALA A 34 -7.90 -0.49 12.52
N GLU A 35 -8.89 -1.26 12.04
CA GLU A 35 -8.89 -2.72 12.05
C GLU A 35 -9.57 -3.26 10.78
N ALA A 36 -9.02 -4.33 10.22
CA ALA A 36 -9.67 -5.13 9.17
C ALA A 36 -9.48 -6.62 9.43
N LYS A 37 -10.41 -7.45 8.96
CA LYS A 37 -10.37 -8.90 9.06
C LYS A 37 -10.66 -9.56 7.72
N GLY A 38 -10.03 -10.70 7.48
CA GLY A 38 -10.24 -11.50 6.28
C GLY A 38 -9.08 -12.44 6.00
N ASP A 39 -9.37 -13.50 5.26
CA ASP A 39 -8.40 -14.51 4.84
C ASP A 39 -7.40 -13.95 3.81
N LEU A 40 -6.12 -13.85 4.16
CA LEU A 40 -5.06 -13.33 3.29
C LEU A 40 -4.25 -14.43 2.59
N ASP A 41 -4.18 -15.64 3.14
CA ASP A 41 -3.38 -16.75 2.58
C ASP A 41 -4.18 -17.91 1.98
N LYS A 42 -5.51 -17.79 1.96
CA LYS A 42 -6.47 -18.76 1.42
C LYS A 42 -6.53 -20.05 2.23
N ASP A 43 -6.22 -20.01 3.52
CA ASP A 43 -6.34 -21.16 4.42
C ASP A 43 -7.76 -21.30 5.05
N GLY A 44 -8.67 -20.36 4.75
CA GLY A 44 -10.02 -20.33 5.27
C GLY A 44 -10.15 -19.73 6.68
N LYS A 45 -9.08 -19.16 7.23
CA LYS A 45 -9.11 -18.42 8.51
C LYS A 45 -8.81 -16.96 8.26
N ASP A 46 -9.55 -16.09 8.94
CA ASP A 46 -9.30 -14.66 8.86
C ASP A 46 -8.02 -14.28 9.61
N GLU A 47 -7.16 -13.53 8.95
CA GLU A 47 -6.17 -12.69 9.59
C GLU A 47 -6.78 -11.38 10.09
N ILE A 48 -6.06 -10.71 11.00
CA ILE A 48 -6.45 -9.41 11.54
C ILE A 48 -5.36 -8.39 11.21
N ILE A 49 -5.72 -7.27 10.60
CA ILE A 49 -4.85 -6.10 10.50
C ILE A 49 -5.24 -5.10 11.57
N LEU A 50 -4.26 -4.58 12.29
CA LEU A 50 -4.42 -3.49 13.24
C LEU A 50 -3.46 -2.36 12.90
N ILE A 51 -3.95 -1.11 12.87
CA ILE A 51 -3.13 0.10 12.73
C ILE A 51 -3.14 0.89 14.02
N PHE A 52 -1.97 1.40 14.41
CA PHE A 52 -1.78 2.22 15.59
C PHE A 52 -1.10 3.55 15.26
N ASN A 53 -1.52 4.62 15.95
CA ASN A 53 -0.61 5.71 16.28
C ASN A 53 0.32 5.23 17.39
N THR A 54 1.63 5.42 17.21
CA THR A 54 2.64 5.10 18.22
C THR A 54 2.78 6.22 19.24
N ASP A 55 3.60 6.01 20.27
CA ASP A 55 4.03 7.05 21.21
C ASP A 55 5.30 7.80 20.75
N ILE A 56 5.79 7.49 19.54
CA ILE A 56 6.99 8.09 18.95
C ILE A 56 6.57 9.27 18.07
N LYS A 57 7.09 10.47 18.36
CA LYS A 57 6.84 11.64 17.52
C LYS A 57 7.51 11.48 16.15
N ALA A 58 6.74 11.74 15.09
CA ALA A 58 7.28 11.83 13.73
C ALA A 58 7.90 13.21 13.46
N SER A 59 7.38 14.25 14.09
CA SER A 59 7.92 15.61 14.06
C SER A 59 7.73 16.33 15.40
N TYR A 60 8.65 17.23 15.72
CA TYR A 60 8.52 18.15 16.85
C TYR A 60 7.94 19.51 16.44
N MET A 61 7.82 19.76 15.14
CA MET A 61 7.12 20.94 14.63
C MET A 61 5.61 20.73 14.80
N GLN A 62 4.91 21.79 15.20
CA GLN A 62 3.44 21.77 15.19
C GLN A 62 2.97 21.74 13.73
N ASN A 63 2.02 20.87 13.43
CA ASN A 63 1.31 20.93 12.16
C ASN A 63 0.40 22.18 12.13
N PRO A 64 -0.19 22.52 10.98
CA PRO A 64 -1.02 23.73 10.85
C PRO A 64 -2.20 23.82 11.84
N GLU A 65 -2.65 22.68 12.37
CA GLU A 65 -3.73 22.57 13.36
C GLU A 65 -3.25 22.60 14.82
N GLY A 66 -1.93 22.68 15.06
CA GLY A 66 -1.35 22.66 16.40
C GLY A 66 -1.40 21.29 17.11
N THR A 67 -1.71 20.22 16.39
CA THR A 67 -1.77 18.86 16.96
C THR A 67 -0.41 18.17 16.90
N SER A 68 -0.23 17.13 17.73
CA SER A 68 1.03 16.36 17.75
C SER A 68 1.07 15.35 16.61
N ASP A 69 2.26 15.19 16.04
CA ASP A 69 2.53 14.27 14.95
C ASP A 69 3.25 13.01 15.43
N TYR A 70 2.61 11.85 15.25
CA TYR A 70 3.09 10.55 15.70
C TYR A 70 3.30 9.59 14.54
N GLN A 71 4.34 8.77 14.63
CA GLN A 71 4.55 7.68 13.67
C GLN A 71 3.40 6.68 13.75
N ARG A 72 3.09 6.04 12.63
CA ARG A 72 2.10 4.98 12.54
C ARG A 72 2.75 3.64 12.22
N VAL A 73 2.14 2.56 12.69
CA VAL A 73 2.56 1.19 12.39
C VAL A 73 1.33 0.32 12.22
N PHE A 74 1.41 -0.67 11.34
CA PHE A 74 0.41 -1.73 11.27
C PHE A 74 1.01 -3.11 11.45
N TYR A 75 0.17 -4.00 11.94
CA TYR A 75 0.47 -5.40 12.13
C TYR A 75 -0.52 -6.26 11.35
N ILE A 76 -0.02 -7.27 10.66
CA ILE A 76 -0.83 -8.38 10.13
C ILE A 76 -0.68 -9.53 11.13
N LEU A 77 -1.79 -10.01 11.66
CA LEU A 77 -1.84 -10.96 12.76
C LEU A 77 -2.53 -12.26 12.34
N LYS A 78 -1.92 -13.38 12.71
CA LYS A 78 -2.53 -14.72 12.64
C LYS A 78 -3.14 -15.09 13.99
N LYS A 79 -4.31 -15.73 13.96
CA LYS A 79 -4.94 -16.29 15.15
C LYS A 79 -4.50 -17.74 15.34
N GLU A 80 -3.79 -18.00 16.43
CA GLU A 80 -3.42 -19.34 16.86
C GLU A 80 -4.07 -19.70 18.21
N ASN A 81 -4.02 -20.97 18.59
CA ASN A 81 -4.53 -21.45 19.89
C ASN A 81 -3.90 -20.70 21.09
N SER A 82 -2.66 -20.23 20.93
CA SER A 82 -1.92 -19.49 21.95
C SER A 82 -2.16 -17.97 21.93
N GLY A 83 -3.07 -17.48 21.06
CA GLY A 83 -3.42 -16.07 20.91
C GLY A 83 -3.05 -15.50 19.55
N LEU A 84 -3.01 -14.17 19.47
CA LEU A 84 -2.61 -13.46 18.25
C LEU A 84 -1.09 -13.51 18.08
N LYS A 85 -0.65 -13.73 16.85
CA LYS A 85 0.76 -13.79 16.46
C LYS A 85 1.06 -12.78 15.38
N VAL A 86 2.18 -12.07 15.50
CA VAL A 86 2.65 -11.14 14.48
C VAL A 86 3.15 -11.94 13.28
N TRP A 87 2.47 -11.78 12.15
CA TRP A 87 2.87 -12.34 10.86
C TRP A 87 3.67 -11.32 10.04
N LYS A 88 3.25 -10.05 10.06
CA LYS A 88 3.97 -8.93 9.45
C LYS A 88 3.83 -7.67 10.30
N GLU A 89 4.85 -6.83 10.26
CA GLU A 89 4.87 -5.48 10.85
C GLU A 89 5.44 -4.53 9.80
N ASN A 90 4.84 -3.35 9.65
CA ASN A 90 5.31 -2.32 8.73
C ASN A 90 4.84 -0.92 9.17
N SER A 91 5.71 0.07 9.02
CA SER A 91 5.42 1.49 9.27
C SER A 91 5.70 2.39 8.06
N ALA A 92 6.43 1.89 7.05
CA ALA A 92 6.90 2.67 5.92
C ALA A 92 5.79 3.12 4.96
N ILE A 93 4.66 2.40 4.93
CA ILE A 93 3.57 2.65 3.98
C ILE A 93 2.49 3.57 4.59
N LEU A 94 2.65 4.02 5.83
CA LEU A 94 1.68 4.86 6.52
C LEU A 94 2.24 6.27 6.75
N PHE A 95 1.46 7.28 6.39
CA PHE A 95 1.77 8.65 6.78
C PHE A 95 1.55 8.84 8.28
N SER A 96 2.35 9.69 8.90
CA SER A 96 2.24 10.03 10.31
C SER A 96 0.92 10.74 10.64
N SER A 97 0.55 10.79 11.92
CA SER A 97 -0.77 11.29 12.33
C SER A 97 -1.01 12.77 12.04
N GLY A 98 0.06 13.56 11.97
CA GLY A 98 0.03 15.00 11.71
C GLY A 98 0.43 15.37 10.29
N PHE A 99 0.50 14.41 9.37
CA PHE A 99 0.90 14.66 7.98
C PHE A 99 -0.15 15.47 7.20
N GLY A 100 0.30 16.32 6.27
CA GLY A 100 -0.58 17.12 5.42
C GLY A 100 -1.02 18.45 6.03
N PHE A 101 -1.88 19.16 5.31
CA PHE A 101 -2.32 20.52 5.60
C PHE A 101 -3.50 20.56 6.58
N TYR A 102 -4.43 19.60 6.46
CA TYR A 102 -5.55 19.37 7.38
C TYR A 102 -5.50 17.95 7.97
N PRO A 103 -4.58 17.64 8.91
CA PRO A 103 -4.41 16.29 9.41
C PRO A 103 -5.67 15.68 10.01
N SER A 104 -6.58 16.49 10.57
CA SER A 104 -7.85 16.04 11.13
C SER A 104 -8.84 15.52 10.08
N ASP A 105 -8.69 15.94 8.82
CA ASP A 105 -9.54 15.53 7.69
C ASP A 105 -8.93 14.39 6.86
N ASN A 106 -7.73 13.89 7.24
CA ASN A 106 -7.08 12.80 6.53
C ASN A 106 -7.89 11.50 6.65
N VAL A 107 -7.95 10.75 5.54
CA VAL A 107 -8.58 9.43 5.48
C VAL A 107 -7.50 8.36 5.51
N LEU A 108 -7.71 7.30 6.30
CA LEU A 108 -6.93 6.07 6.27
C LEU A 108 -7.89 4.89 6.37
N GLU A 109 -8.00 4.13 5.29
CA GLU A 109 -8.86 2.96 5.20
C GLU A 109 -8.05 1.70 4.92
N ILE A 110 -8.46 0.60 5.56
CA ILE A 110 -7.93 -0.72 5.29
C ILE A 110 -9.04 -1.71 5.01
N ASN A 111 -8.81 -2.57 4.02
CA ASN A 111 -9.79 -3.57 3.60
C ASN A 111 -9.09 -4.86 3.17
N ILE A 112 -9.72 -5.99 3.44
CA ILE A 112 -9.35 -7.28 2.85
C ILE A 112 -10.45 -7.72 1.92
N LYS A 113 -10.12 -7.84 0.63
CA LYS A 113 -11.03 -8.35 -0.39
C LYS A 113 -10.26 -9.24 -1.36
N ASN A 114 -10.85 -10.38 -1.73
CA ASN A 114 -10.24 -11.34 -2.65
C ASN A 114 -8.82 -11.76 -2.23
N ASN A 115 -8.62 -12.02 -0.93
CA ASN A 115 -7.34 -12.37 -0.30
C ASN A 115 -6.22 -11.34 -0.56
N CYS A 116 -6.58 -10.07 -0.74
CA CYS A 116 -5.66 -8.97 -0.92
C CYS A 116 -5.94 -7.90 0.14
N LEU A 117 -4.87 -7.38 0.75
CA LEU A 117 -4.92 -6.23 1.64
C LEU A 117 -4.86 -4.95 0.80
N THR A 118 -5.83 -4.06 0.97
CA THR A 118 -5.80 -2.70 0.43
C THR A 118 -5.59 -1.71 1.57
N ILE A 119 -4.65 -0.78 1.38
CA ILE A 119 -4.43 0.37 2.25
C ILE A 119 -4.65 1.63 1.41
N GLU A 120 -5.59 2.46 1.83
CA GLU A 120 -5.97 3.69 1.15
C GLU A 120 -5.78 4.89 2.08
N GLN A 121 -5.12 5.92 1.60
CA GLN A 121 -4.80 7.14 2.35
C GLN A 121 -5.13 8.36 1.50
N GLN A 122 -5.81 9.34 2.09
CA GLN A 122 -6.05 10.64 1.48
C GLN A 122 -5.64 11.75 2.45
N PHE A 123 -4.99 12.77 1.92
CA PHE A 123 -4.62 13.96 2.67
C PHE A 123 -4.54 15.19 1.78
N PHE A 124 -4.56 16.36 2.41
CA PHE A 124 -4.41 17.63 1.72
C PHE A 124 -2.95 18.07 1.75
N THR A 125 -2.37 18.48 0.62
CA THR A 125 -1.00 19.06 0.61
C THR A 125 -1.03 20.58 0.80
N ASN A 126 -2.16 21.21 0.46
CA ASN A 126 -2.51 22.60 0.77
C ASN A 126 -4.05 22.74 0.76
N SER A 127 -4.56 23.97 0.76
CA SER A 127 -6.02 24.24 0.77
C SER A 127 -6.79 23.85 -0.51
N ARG A 128 -6.11 23.53 -1.60
CA ARG A 128 -6.69 23.18 -2.91
C ARG A 128 -6.30 21.78 -3.39
N HIS A 129 -5.18 21.26 -2.89
CA HIS A 129 -4.60 20.03 -3.39
C HIS A 129 -4.99 18.83 -2.52
N THR A 130 -5.55 17.81 -3.15
CA THR A 130 -5.82 16.50 -2.54
C THR A 130 -4.87 15.46 -3.12
N GLN A 131 -4.28 14.64 -2.25
CA GLN A 131 -3.46 13.50 -2.63
C GLN A 131 -4.11 12.24 -2.08
N GLN A 132 -4.30 11.24 -2.95
CA GLN A 132 -4.83 9.93 -2.62
C GLN A 132 -3.87 8.84 -3.07
N TYR A 133 -3.57 7.91 -2.17
CA TYR A 133 -2.81 6.71 -2.45
C TYR A 133 -3.63 5.48 -2.11
N LYS A 134 -3.58 4.46 -2.97
CA LYS A 134 -4.17 3.16 -2.72
C LYS A 134 -3.20 2.07 -3.14
N TYR A 135 -2.75 1.28 -2.18
CA TYR A 135 -1.84 0.16 -2.40
C TYR A 135 -2.53 -1.16 -2.12
N THR A 136 -2.37 -2.11 -3.04
CA THR A 136 -2.91 -3.46 -2.89
C THR A 136 -1.78 -4.46 -2.75
N PHE A 137 -1.81 -5.25 -1.68
CA PHE A 137 -0.84 -6.29 -1.39
C PHE A 137 -1.49 -7.67 -1.41
N ARG A 138 -0.75 -8.67 -1.89
CA ARG A 138 -1.17 -10.08 -1.89
C ARG A 138 -0.10 -10.95 -1.27
N PHE A 139 -0.50 -11.88 -0.42
CA PHE A 139 0.39 -12.93 0.04
C PHE A 139 0.59 -13.96 -1.07
N GLN A 140 1.84 -14.14 -1.50
CA GLN A 140 2.24 -15.11 -2.52
C GLN A 140 3.73 -15.40 -2.37
N ASN A 141 4.21 -16.57 -2.82
CA ASN A 141 5.65 -16.90 -2.75
C ASN A 141 6.29 -16.69 -1.36
N GLY A 142 5.51 -16.91 -0.28
CA GLY A 142 5.98 -16.80 1.09
C GLY A 142 6.06 -15.38 1.67
N ASP A 143 5.62 -14.33 0.98
CA ASP A 143 5.60 -12.96 1.51
C ASP A 143 4.44 -12.12 0.92
N PHE A 144 4.23 -10.91 1.44
CA PHE A 144 3.34 -9.92 0.88
C PHE A 144 4.03 -9.10 -0.20
N TYR A 145 3.44 -9.08 -1.39
CA TYR A 145 3.94 -8.34 -2.55
C TYR A 145 2.96 -7.27 -2.97
N LEU A 146 3.48 -6.12 -3.39
CA LEU A 146 2.71 -5.06 -4.04
C LEU A 146 2.18 -5.59 -5.37
N ILE A 147 0.87 -5.57 -5.55
CA ILE A 147 0.19 -6.02 -6.77
C ILE A 147 -0.64 -4.91 -7.45
N GLY A 148 -0.89 -3.81 -6.76
CA GLY A 148 -1.58 -2.64 -7.27
C GLY A 148 -1.07 -1.36 -6.61
N SER A 149 -0.85 -0.33 -7.41
CA SER A 149 -0.56 1.03 -6.97
C SER A 149 -1.51 1.98 -7.69
N HIS A 150 -2.05 2.94 -6.96
CA HIS A 150 -2.85 4.03 -7.48
C HIS A 150 -2.46 5.29 -6.70
N ASP A 151 -2.01 6.29 -7.45
CA ASP A 151 -1.61 7.61 -7.00
C ASP A 151 -2.47 8.63 -7.77
N HIS A 152 -3.26 9.39 -7.03
CA HIS A 152 -4.12 10.43 -7.58
C HIS A 152 -3.85 11.75 -6.87
N PHE A 153 -3.53 12.76 -7.67
CA PHE A 153 -3.20 14.10 -7.20
C PHE A 153 -4.01 15.12 -7.99
N GLU A 154 -4.79 15.91 -7.28
CA GLU A 154 -5.68 16.89 -7.90
C GLU A 154 -5.59 18.25 -7.22
N ASP A 155 -5.90 19.28 -7.99
CA ASP A 155 -6.21 20.62 -7.53
C ASP A 155 -7.69 20.91 -7.88
N THR A 156 -8.39 21.57 -6.96
CA THR A 156 -9.83 21.89 -7.10
C THR A 156 -10.24 22.66 -8.35
N CYS A 157 -9.32 23.32 -9.06
CA CYS A 157 -9.61 23.98 -10.33
C CYS A 157 -8.62 23.69 -11.46
N ASP A 158 -7.38 23.30 -11.16
CA ASP A 158 -6.30 23.40 -12.15
C ASP A 158 -5.99 22.06 -12.84
N PHE A 159 -6.07 20.93 -12.11
CA PHE A 159 -5.70 19.63 -12.67
C PHE A 159 -6.24 18.44 -11.86
N SER A 160 -6.27 17.28 -12.50
CA SER A 160 -6.52 15.99 -11.87
C SER A 160 -5.64 14.93 -12.53
N PHE A 161 -4.66 14.40 -11.80
CA PHE A 161 -3.61 13.52 -12.32
C PHE A 161 -3.70 12.14 -11.67
N THR A 162 -3.67 11.10 -12.49
CA THR A 162 -3.72 9.71 -12.02
C THR A 162 -2.55 8.91 -12.56
N ASN A 163 -2.00 8.07 -11.71
CA ASN A 163 -0.94 7.11 -11.96
C ASN A 163 -1.39 5.76 -11.40
N GLU A 164 -1.63 4.76 -12.25
CA GLU A 164 -2.02 3.43 -11.81
C GLU A 164 -1.10 2.35 -12.36
N ILE A 165 -0.74 1.38 -11.51
CA ILE A 165 -0.04 0.16 -11.91
C ILE A 165 -0.78 -1.05 -11.37
N ASN A 166 -1.08 -2.00 -12.27
CA ASN A 166 -1.41 -3.37 -11.91
C ASN A 166 -0.18 -4.26 -12.13
N PHE A 167 0.57 -4.58 -11.08
CA PHE A 167 1.83 -5.33 -11.19
C PHE A 167 1.60 -6.79 -11.62
N SER A 168 0.40 -7.35 -11.40
CA SER A 168 0.07 -8.71 -11.84
C SER A 168 -0.01 -8.82 -13.37
N THR A 169 -0.58 -7.81 -14.02
CA THR A 169 -0.72 -7.76 -15.48
C THR A 169 0.44 -7.01 -16.14
N GLY A 170 1.04 -6.07 -15.41
CA GLY A 170 1.97 -5.07 -15.93
C GLY A 170 1.27 -3.87 -16.56
N LYS A 171 -0.07 -3.79 -16.50
CA LYS A 171 -0.81 -2.64 -17.05
C LYS A 171 -0.47 -1.38 -16.25
N VAL A 172 -0.17 -0.31 -16.98
CA VAL A 172 0.09 1.03 -16.44
C VAL A 172 -0.85 2.02 -17.11
N ILE A 173 -1.44 2.91 -16.32
CA ILE A 173 -2.25 4.03 -16.79
C ILE A 173 -1.65 5.33 -16.25
N VAL A 174 -1.54 6.33 -17.12
CA VAL A 174 -1.14 7.69 -16.78
C VAL A 174 -2.13 8.64 -17.40
N ASP A 175 -2.88 9.31 -16.52
CA ASP A 175 -3.87 10.32 -16.89
C ASP A 175 -3.45 11.69 -16.38
N ARG A 176 -3.53 12.69 -17.24
CA ARG A 176 -3.38 14.10 -16.89
C ARG A 176 -4.58 14.85 -17.43
N GLU A 177 -5.46 15.25 -16.53
CA GLU A 177 -6.56 16.14 -16.83
C GLU A 177 -6.21 17.54 -16.35
N TYR A 178 -6.47 18.54 -17.20
CA TYR A 178 -6.27 19.93 -16.87
C TYR A 178 -7.61 20.66 -16.91
N SER A 179 -7.76 21.65 -16.05
CA SER A 179 -8.96 22.48 -15.99
C SER A 179 -8.61 23.90 -15.56
N SER A 180 -9.59 24.78 -15.55
CA SER A 180 -9.48 26.08 -14.90
C SER A 180 -10.85 26.51 -14.38
N CYS A 181 -10.87 27.23 -13.27
CA CYS A 181 -12.06 27.93 -12.78
C CYS A 181 -12.26 29.30 -13.47
N ASP A 182 -11.33 29.70 -14.34
CA ASP A 182 -11.43 30.89 -15.18
C ASP A 182 -11.66 30.48 -16.64
N ASP A 183 -12.84 30.82 -17.16
CA ASP A 183 -13.26 30.50 -18.53
C ASP A 183 -12.36 31.15 -19.60
N GLU A 184 -11.61 32.21 -19.26
CA GLU A 184 -10.68 32.87 -20.18
C GLU A 184 -9.30 32.20 -20.24
N THR A 185 -8.99 31.32 -19.28
CA THR A 185 -7.69 30.65 -19.20
C THR A 185 -7.60 29.52 -20.22
N LYS A 186 -6.55 29.57 -21.05
CA LYS A 186 -6.27 28.48 -22.00
C LYS A 186 -5.73 27.25 -21.25
N VAL A 187 -6.53 26.19 -21.23
CA VAL A 187 -6.20 24.91 -20.62
C VAL A 187 -5.38 24.03 -21.59
N PRO A 188 -4.32 23.33 -21.12
CA PRO A 188 -3.62 22.33 -21.92
C PRO A 188 -4.53 21.18 -22.37
N GLU A 189 -4.10 20.41 -23.39
CA GLU A 189 -4.81 19.20 -23.77
C GLU A 189 -4.59 18.09 -22.73
N ASN A 190 -5.67 17.36 -22.42
CA ASN A 190 -5.59 16.19 -21.56
C ASN A 190 -4.73 15.09 -22.19
N LEU A 191 -4.06 14.32 -21.34
CA LEU A 191 -3.24 13.18 -21.73
C LEU A 191 -3.79 11.90 -21.12
N HIS A 192 -4.00 10.89 -21.95
CA HIS A 192 -4.22 9.50 -21.53
C HIS A 192 -3.14 8.62 -22.15
N LYS A 193 -2.43 7.85 -21.33
CA LYS A 193 -1.50 6.81 -21.78
C LYS A 193 -1.77 5.50 -21.05
N GLU A 194 -2.01 4.45 -21.82
CA GLU A 194 -2.10 3.07 -21.35
C GLU A 194 -1.04 2.21 -22.05
N PHE A 195 -0.28 1.43 -21.29
CA PHE A 195 0.69 0.49 -21.83
C PHE A 195 0.93 -0.66 -20.85
N THR A 196 1.73 -1.64 -21.28
CA THR A 196 2.16 -2.75 -20.42
C THR A 196 3.66 -2.68 -20.18
N HIS A 197 4.06 -2.74 -18.92
CA HIS A 197 5.44 -2.86 -18.47
C HIS A 197 5.55 -3.90 -17.35
N LYS A 198 6.53 -4.80 -17.44
CA LYS A 198 6.76 -5.82 -16.42
C LYS A 198 7.73 -5.29 -15.37
N PHE A 199 7.18 -4.97 -14.20
CA PHE A 199 7.96 -4.56 -13.04
C PHE A 199 8.51 -5.78 -12.28
N PRO A 200 9.65 -5.64 -11.59
CA PRO A 200 10.08 -6.63 -10.62
C PRO A 200 9.06 -6.76 -9.48
N LEU A 201 9.05 -7.91 -8.82
CA LEU A 201 8.23 -8.10 -7.62
C LEU A 201 8.78 -7.24 -6.48
N ILE A 202 7.90 -6.42 -5.87
CA ILE A 202 8.25 -5.57 -4.74
C ILE A 202 7.56 -6.14 -3.50
N LYS A 203 8.36 -6.45 -2.47
CA LYS A 203 7.81 -6.89 -1.19
C LYS A 203 7.28 -5.68 -0.43
N MET A 204 6.28 -5.91 0.42
CA MET A 204 5.69 -4.87 1.26
C MET A 204 6.72 -4.07 2.09
N ASN A 205 7.76 -4.72 2.62
CA ASN A 205 8.77 -4.02 3.43
C ASN A 205 9.89 -3.38 2.61
N ASP A 206 9.92 -3.63 1.30
CA ASP A 206 10.87 -3.02 0.37
C ASP A 206 10.21 -1.88 -0.44
N PHE A 207 8.93 -1.58 -0.16
CA PHE A 207 8.16 -0.53 -0.81
C PHE A 207 8.12 0.72 0.07
N PHE A 208 8.50 1.86 -0.52
CA PHE A 208 8.45 3.18 0.08
C PHE A 208 7.75 4.13 -0.89
N ILE A 209 6.77 4.88 -0.39
CA ILE A 209 5.96 5.78 -1.20
C ILE A 209 6.85 6.86 -1.81
N GLY A 210 6.90 6.95 -3.13
CA GLY A 210 7.65 7.98 -3.85
C GLY A 210 9.11 7.63 -4.18
N ASP A 211 9.58 6.43 -3.82
CA ASP A 211 10.97 6.03 -4.06
C ASP A 211 11.17 5.29 -5.40
N HIS A 212 10.09 4.90 -6.10
CA HIS A 212 10.19 4.14 -7.34
C HIS A 212 9.97 5.04 -8.56
N ASN A 213 11.07 5.45 -9.18
CA ASN A 213 11.06 6.19 -10.44
C ASN A 213 11.11 5.25 -11.64
N PHE A 214 10.21 5.45 -12.60
CA PHE A 214 10.19 4.74 -13.86
C PHE A 214 10.04 5.72 -15.03
N ARG A 215 11.06 5.78 -15.88
CA ARG A 215 11.03 6.65 -17.05
C ARG A 215 10.18 6.05 -18.16
N LEU A 216 9.14 6.77 -18.55
CA LEU A 216 8.25 6.33 -19.62
C LEU A 216 8.83 6.67 -21.01
N PRO A 217 8.96 5.70 -21.92
CA PRO A 217 9.35 5.98 -23.30
C PRO A 217 8.40 7.01 -23.93
N GLY A 218 8.94 8.16 -24.36
CA GLY A 218 8.15 9.21 -25.00
C GLY A 218 7.42 10.16 -24.04
N LEU A 219 7.73 10.16 -22.74
CA LEU A 219 7.43 11.28 -21.84
C LEU A 219 8.72 11.95 -21.36
N LYS A 220 8.62 13.25 -21.06
CA LYS A 220 9.72 14.02 -20.48
C LYS A 220 9.84 13.84 -18.97
N GLU A 221 8.75 13.43 -18.32
CA GLU A 221 8.65 13.26 -16.88
C GLU A 221 8.72 11.78 -16.50
N ASP A 222 9.36 11.52 -15.37
CA ASP A 222 9.42 10.19 -14.77
C ASP A 222 8.11 9.92 -14.02
N PHE A 223 7.68 8.67 -14.07
CA PHE A 223 6.57 8.16 -13.29
C PHE A 223 7.10 7.77 -11.91
N VAL A 224 6.55 8.33 -10.83
CA VAL A 224 6.96 8.01 -9.45
C VAL A 224 5.83 7.25 -8.77
N PHE A 225 6.16 6.16 -8.08
CA PHE A 225 5.22 5.39 -7.26
C PHE A 225 5.86 4.83 -6.00
#